data_AF-A0A0F9FWZ3-F1
#
_entry.id   AF-A0A0F9FWZ3-F1
#
_cell.length_a   1.000
_cell.length_b   1.000
_cell.length_c   1.000
_cell.angle_alpha   90.00
_cell.angle_beta   90.00
_cell.angle_gamma   90.00
#
_symmetry.space_group_name_H-M   'P 1'
#
loop_
_entity.id
_entity.type
_entity.pdbx_description
1 polymer ?
#
loop_
_entity_poly.entity_id
_entity_poly.type
_entity_poly.pdbx_seq_one_letter_code
_entity_poly.pdbx_strand_id
1 'polypeptide(L)' 'MPLTKSGEKVLKRMQATYGKKKGEEVFNKSIADKKKGSNKWLR' A
#
# COMPACT_ATOMS: atom_id res chain seq x y z
N MET A 1 -9.39 -7.45 3.20
CA MET A 1 -9.62 -6.09 3.71
C MET A 1 -9.69 -5.14 2.52
N PRO A 2 -10.79 -4.41 2.30
CA PRO A 2 -10.86 -3.44 1.22
C PRO A 2 -9.88 -2.28 1.49
N LEU A 3 -9.24 -1.79 0.43
CA LEU A 3 -8.38 -0.61 0.50
C LEU A 3 -9.22 0.64 0.75
N THR A 4 -8.71 1.57 1.56
CA THR A 4 -9.29 2.92 1.64
C THR A 4 -8.82 3.74 0.44
N LYS A 5 -9.50 4.87 0.16
CA LYS A 5 -9.07 5.84 -0.87
C LYS A 5 -7.61 6.29 -0.69
N SER A 6 -7.12 6.32 0.55
CA SER A 6 -5.72 6.63 0.87
C SER A 6 -4.80 5.45 0.55
N GLY A 7 -5.21 4.22 0.86
CA GLY A 7 -4.50 3.00 0.50
C GLY A 7 -4.34 2.82 -1.01
N GLU A 8 -5.40 3.09 -1.79
CA GLU A 8 -5.34 3.03 -3.25
C GLU A 8 -4.36 4.05 -3.85
N LYS A 9 -4.32 5.28 -3.31
CA LYS A 9 -3.35 6.30 -3.75
C LYS A 9 -1.91 5.87 -3.48
N VAL A 10 -1.65 5.31 -2.30
CA VAL A 10 -0.31 4.83 -1.93
C VAL A 10 0.07 3.62 -2.78
N LEU A 11 -0.85 2.68 -2.99
CA LEU A 11 -0.64 1.53 -3.85
C LEU A 11 -0.32 1.99 -5.29
N LYS A 12 -1.10 2.90 -5.88
CA LYS A 12 -0.81 3.45 -7.22
C LYS A 12 0.55 4.14 -7.28
N ARG A 13 0.93 4.93 -6.26
CA ARG A 13 2.27 5.53 -6.19
C ARG A 13 3.36 4.48 -6.14
N MET A 14 3.22 3.46 -5.29
CA MET A 14 4.20 2.39 -5.19
C MET A 14 4.29 1.56 -6.47
N GLN A 15 3.16 1.29 -7.13
CA GLN A 15 3.10 0.63 -8.43
C GLN A 15 3.76 1.48 -9.53
N ALA A 16 3.62 2.81 -9.49
CA ALA A 16 4.30 3.71 -10.42
C ALA A 16 5.82 3.77 -10.19
N THR A 17 6.26 3.73 -8.93
CA THR A 17 7.69 3.81 -8.58
C THR A 17 8.44 2.49 -8.77
N TYR A 18 7.85 1.38 -8.31
CA TYR A 18 8.53 0.07 -8.28
C TYR A 18 8.04 -0.88 -9.39
N GLY A 19 6.98 -0.51 -10.11
CA GLY A 19 6.26 -1.38 -11.05
C GLY A 19 5.08 -2.09 -10.39
N LYS A 20 4.08 -2.50 -11.18
CA LYS A 20 2.82 -3.10 -10.67
C LYS A 20 3.04 -4.19 -9.62
N LYS A 21 3.87 -5.18 -9.95
CA LYS A 21 4.11 -6.36 -9.09
C LYS A 21 4.86 -6.01 -7.80
N LYS A 22 5.95 -5.26 -7.94
CA LYS A 22 6.83 -4.90 -6.82
C LYS A 22 6.22 -3.82 -5.92
N GLY A 23 5.46 -2.89 -6.49
CA GLY A 23 4.74 -1.86 -5.74
C GLY A 23 3.66 -2.42 -4.84
N GLU A 24 2.95 -3.45 -5.31
CA GLU A 24 1.96 -4.18 -4.51
C GLU A 24 2.62 -4.99 -3.39
N GLU A 25 3.77 -5.60 -3.67
CA GLU A 25 4.59 -6.30 -2.68
C GLU A 25 5.11 -5.36 -1.59
N VAL A 26 5.66 -4.20 -1.97
CA VAL A 26 6.14 -3.16 -1.04
C VAL A 26 5.00 -2.57 -0.22
N PHE A 27 3.83 -2.39 -0.82
CA PHE A 27 2.63 -1.90 -0.15
C PHE A 27 2.14 -2.89 0.91
N ASN A 28 1.98 -4.16 0.54
CA ASN A 28 1.60 -5.23 1.46
C ASN A 28 2.64 -5.43 2.57
N LYS A 29 3.93 -5.35 2.23
CA LYS A 29 5.01 -5.42 3.22
C LYS A 29 4.94 -4.24 4.20
N SER A 30 4.67 -3.03 3.72
CA SER A 30 4.50 -1.84 4.59
C SER A 30 3.29 -1.96 5.54
N ILE A 31 2.25 -2.66 5.11
CA ILE A 31 1.11 -3.00 5.97
C ILE A 31 1.50 -4.06 6.99
N ALA A 32 2.12 -5.15 6.55
CA ALA A 32 2.55 -6.26 7.41
C ALA A 32 3.54 -5.79 8.48
N ASP A 33 4.43 -4.88 8.12
CA ASP A 33 5.40 -4.22 9.00
C ASP A 33 4.75 -3.21 9.97
N LYS A 34 3.42 -3.04 9.92
CA LYS A 34 2.65 -2.09 10.75
C LYS A 34 3.22 -0.67 10.71
N LYS A 35 3.73 -0.26 9.53
CA LYS A 35 4.31 1.06 9.32
C LYS A 35 3.33 2.13 9.79
N LYS A 36 3.81 3.10 10.56
CA LYS A 36 2.96 4.15 11.17
C LYS A 36 2.06 4.80 10.11
N GLY A 37 0.74 4.59 10.23
CA GLY A 37 -0.26 5.08 9.27
C GLY A 37 -0.78 4.07 8.24
N SER A 38 -0.20 2.86 8.16
CA SER A 38 -0.65 1.78 7.27
C SER A 38 -2.03 1.23 7.66
N ASN A 39 -2.42 1.33 8.94
CA ASN A 39 -3.79 1.04 9.39
C ASN A 39 -4.85 1.92 8.70
N LYS A 40 -4.47 3.09 8.16
CA LYS A 40 -5.40 3.95 7.40
C LYS A 40 -5.53 3.53 5.94
N TRP A 41 -4.72 2.59 5.47
CA TRP A 41 -4.71 2.13 4.08
C TRP A 41 -5.67 0.96 3.86
N LEU A 42 -5.98 0.22 4.91
CA LEU A 42 -6.95 -0.86 4.94
C LEU A 42 -8.17 -0.43 5.76
N ARG A 43 -9.35 -0.88 5.34
CA ARG A 43 -10.62 -0.66 6.04
C ARG A 43 -11.05 -1.94 6.75
#